data_AF-A0A0E3TP90-F1
#
_entry.id   AF-A0A0E3TP90-F1
#
_cell.length_a   1.000
_cell.length_b   1.000
_cell.length_c   1.000
_cell.angle_alpha   90.00
_cell.angle_beta   90.00
_cell.angle_gamma   90.00
#
_symmetry.space_group_name_H-M   'P 1'
#
loop_
_entity.id
_entity.type
_entity.pdbx_description
1 polymer ?
#
loop_
_entity_poly.entity_id
_entity_poly.type
_entity_poly.pdbx_seq_one_letter_code
_entity_poly.pdbx_strand_id
1 'polypeptide(L)'
;MTDAPVLGANSEVGRLRAVVLHRPGDELKRLTPRNNDQLLFDGLPWVARAQEEHDAFAEVLRSRGVEVLLLSELLREALASGAARVQGISAAVNARRLGYALAQDLSEYLRSLDAADLAYVLMCGMTFDELPVGGKVAQPSLVRTMHHGSDFVIEPLPNLLFTRDSSFWIGRKFAITSLALPARVRETSLTDLIYAHHPRFLGVRRAYESHSAPVEGGDVLLLGPGVVAVGVGERTTPAGAEALARSLFDDDLAHTVLAVPIAQERASMHLDTVCTMVDTDAVVMYPAIQDSLSAFTIRRNDGGVSISGSAPFVEAAADAMGIGKLRVIDTGLDPVTAEREQWDDGNNTLALAPGVVVAYERNVETNARLEESGVEVLAISASELGTGRGGPRCMSCPISRDLL
;
A
#
# COMPACT_ATOMS: atom_id res chain seq x y z
N MET A 1 22.14 -13.27 18.06
CA MET A 1 21.31 -13.32 16.83
C MET A 1 19.90 -13.61 17.28
N THR A 2 19.04 -12.61 17.32
CA THR A 2 17.59 -12.84 17.43
C THR A 2 17.14 -13.41 16.08
N ASP A 3 16.52 -14.58 16.07
CA ASP A 3 15.94 -15.14 14.85
C ASP A 3 14.96 -14.14 14.24
N ALA A 4 15.02 -13.99 12.92
CA ALA A 4 14.18 -13.05 12.21
C ALA A 4 12.69 -13.43 12.39
N PRO A 5 11.76 -12.46 12.55
CA PRO A 5 10.35 -12.74 12.75
C PRO A 5 9.75 -13.68 11.70
N VAL A 6 8.82 -14.53 12.15
CA VAL A 6 8.06 -15.44 11.29
C VAL A 6 7.07 -14.63 10.46
N LEU A 7 7.18 -14.72 9.14
CA LEU A 7 6.33 -13.97 8.22
C LEU A 7 4.88 -14.44 8.27
N GLY A 8 3.96 -13.47 8.17
CA GLY A 8 2.52 -13.70 8.12
C GLY A 8 1.69 -12.76 9.00
N ALA A 9 0.38 -12.70 8.73
CA ALA A 9 -0.60 -11.94 9.51
C ALA A 9 -2.00 -12.55 9.34
N ASN A 10 -2.83 -12.57 10.38
CA ASN A 10 -4.25 -12.97 10.29
C ASN A 10 -5.20 -11.93 10.89
N SER A 11 -4.69 -10.74 11.23
CA SER A 11 -5.44 -9.63 11.80
C SER A 11 -4.71 -8.32 11.53
N GLU A 12 -5.44 -7.20 11.63
CA GLU A 12 -4.86 -5.85 11.59
C GLU A 12 -4.13 -5.47 12.88
N VAL A 13 -4.53 -6.05 14.02
CA VAL A 13 -4.15 -5.56 15.35
C VAL A 13 -3.20 -6.48 16.11
N GLY A 14 -3.00 -7.72 15.64
CA GLY A 14 -1.99 -8.63 16.19
C GLY A 14 -0.63 -7.92 16.28
N ARG A 15 0.13 -8.20 17.35
CA ARG A 15 1.37 -7.47 17.66
C ARG A 15 2.30 -7.47 16.46
N LEU A 16 2.63 -6.28 15.97
CA LEU A 16 3.50 -6.08 14.83
C LEU A 16 4.93 -6.50 15.18
N ARG A 17 5.54 -7.32 14.34
CA ARG A 17 6.90 -7.83 14.50
C ARG A 17 7.83 -7.35 13.40
N ALA A 18 7.34 -7.26 12.17
CA ALA A 18 8.09 -6.74 11.04
C ALA A 18 7.19 -6.01 10.04
N VAL A 19 7.73 -4.94 9.44
CA VAL A 19 7.02 -4.06 8.51
C VAL A 19 7.96 -3.58 7.42
N VAL A 20 7.45 -3.48 6.19
CA VAL A 20 8.13 -2.80 5.09
C VAL A 20 7.63 -1.36 5.01
N LEU A 21 8.56 -0.41 4.95
CA LEU A 21 8.33 1.00 4.69
C LEU A 21 9.12 1.43 3.44
N HIS A 22 8.83 2.61 2.90
CA HIS A 22 9.63 3.24 1.86
C HIS A 22 9.97 4.67 2.26
N ARG A 23 11.26 4.91 2.51
CA ARG A 23 11.73 6.24 2.89
C ARG A 23 11.65 7.18 1.68
N PRO A 24 10.98 8.35 1.79
CA PRO A 24 10.93 9.37 0.74
C PRO A 24 12.30 9.65 0.08
N GLY A 25 12.36 9.56 -1.25
CA GLY A 25 13.56 9.73 -2.05
C GLY A 25 13.43 10.78 -3.16
N ASP A 26 14.30 10.66 -4.16
CA ASP A 26 14.36 11.60 -5.28
C ASP A 26 13.18 11.46 -6.24
N GLU A 27 12.41 10.35 -6.17
CA GLU A 27 11.13 10.19 -6.85
C GLU A 27 10.13 11.30 -6.51
N LEU A 28 10.16 11.82 -5.27
CA LEU A 28 9.32 12.96 -4.88
C LEU A 28 9.85 14.30 -5.42
N LYS A 29 11.17 14.43 -5.61
CA LYS A 29 11.77 15.63 -6.22
C LYS A 29 11.45 15.76 -7.71
N ARG A 30 10.96 14.69 -8.34
CA ARG A 30 10.47 14.69 -9.73
C ARG A 30 9.06 15.29 -9.87
N LEU A 31 8.36 15.51 -8.77
CA LEU A 31 7.07 16.15 -8.76
C LEU A 31 7.21 17.65 -9.08
N THR A 32 6.29 18.14 -9.90
CA THR A 32 6.18 19.53 -10.32
C THR A 32 4.70 19.91 -10.35
N PRO A 33 4.35 21.21 -10.35
CA PRO A 33 2.95 21.63 -10.47
C PRO A 33 2.25 21.16 -11.75
N ARG A 34 2.99 20.66 -12.76
CA ARG A 34 2.44 20.22 -14.05
C ARG A 34 2.14 18.73 -14.10
N ASN A 35 2.76 17.93 -13.24
CA ASN A 35 2.68 16.46 -13.30
C ASN A 35 2.16 15.81 -12.01
N ASN A 36 1.98 16.57 -10.91
CA ASN A 36 1.56 16.04 -9.61
C ASN A 36 0.21 15.29 -9.68
N ASP A 37 -0.83 15.85 -10.32
CA ASP A 37 -2.12 15.18 -10.51
C ASP A 37 -1.98 13.87 -11.30
N GLN A 38 -1.13 13.85 -12.34
CA GLN A 38 -0.90 12.65 -13.17
C GLN A 38 -0.13 11.56 -12.40
N LEU A 39 0.72 11.99 -11.47
CA LEU A 39 1.50 11.13 -10.59
C LEU A 39 0.80 10.86 -9.25
N LEU A 40 -0.46 11.29 -9.12
CA LEU A 40 -1.36 11.02 -7.99
C LEU A 40 -0.85 11.55 -6.66
N PHE A 41 -0.26 12.75 -6.68
CA PHE A 41 0.23 13.42 -5.48
C PHE A 41 -0.39 14.82 -5.39
N ASP A 42 -1.03 15.15 -4.27
CA ASP A 42 -1.74 16.43 -4.15
C ASP A 42 -0.84 17.62 -3.87
N GLY A 43 0.21 17.40 -3.07
CA GLY A 43 1.20 18.42 -2.74
C GLY A 43 2.52 18.29 -3.50
N LEU A 44 3.40 19.27 -3.28
CA LEU A 44 4.82 19.12 -3.57
C LEU A 44 5.54 19.09 -2.22
N PRO A 45 5.95 17.92 -1.72
CA PRO A 45 6.49 17.81 -0.38
C PRO A 45 7.89 18.43 -0.30
N TRP A 46 8.19 19.05 0.84
CA TRP A 46 9.56 19.35 1.22
C TRP A 46 10.26 18.04 1.60
N VAL A 47 10.89 17.42 0.60
CA VAL A 47 11.45 16.05 0.70
C VAL A 47 12.37 15.86 1.91
N ALA A 48 13.23 16.84 2.24
CA ALA A 48 14.12 16.71 3.41
C ALA A 48 13.33 16.64 4.73
N ARG A 49 12.23 17.41 4.85
CA ARG A 49 11.37 17.37 6.02
C ARG A 49 10.52 16.09 6.05
N ALA A 50 9.99 15.65 4.91
CA ALA A 50 9.31 14.35 4.80
C ALA A 50 10.21 13.18 5.23
N GLN A 51 11.51 13.26 4.91
CA GLN A 51 12.51 12.29 5.35
C GLN A 51 12.71 12.29 6.87
N GLU A 52 12.82 13.46 7.50
CA GLU A 52 12.89 13.57 8.97
C GLU A 52 11.65 12.97 9.65
N GLU A 53 10.46 13.28 9.15
CA GLU A 53 9.19 12.76 9.67
C GLU A 53 9.10 11.23 9.51
N HIS A 54 9.51 10.71 8.34
CA HIS A 54 9.52 9.27 8.10
C HIS A 54 10.55 8.55 8.97
N ASP A 55 11.73 9.14 9.18
CA ASP A 55 12.76 8.57 10.04
C ASP A 55 12.28 8.52 11.50
N ALA A 56 11.56 9.55 11.96
CA ALA A 56 10.93 9.55 13.27
C ALA A 56 9.83 8.48 13.40
N PHE A 57 8.99 8.31 12.37
CA PHE A 57 8.01 7.22 12.30
C PHE A 57 8.67 5.85 12.41
N ALA A 58 9.70 5.59 11.61
CA ALA A 58 10.44 4.33 11.65
C ALA A 58 11.07 4.09 13.03
N GLU A 59 11.55 5.14 13.71
CA GLU A 59 12.10 5.02 15.06
C GLU A 59 11.03 4.72 16.12
N VAL A 60 9.84 5.29 16.01
CA VAL A 60 8.70 4.91 16.89
C VAL A 60 8.43 3.40 16.78
N LEU A 61 8.42 2.84 15.57
CA LEU A 61 8.23 1.40 15.34
C LEU A 61 9.38 0.58 15.95
N ARG A 62 10.63 0.96 15.71
CA ARG A 62 11.82 0.28 16.26
C ARG A 62 11.84 0.30 17.78
N SER A 63 11.48 1.43 18.40
CA SER A 63 11.39 1.57 19.86
C SER A 63 10.37 0.62 20.50
N ARG A 64 9.38 0.17 19.72
CA ARG A 64 8.36 -0.82 20.10
C ARG A 64 8.74 -2.26 19.73
N GLY A 65 9.97 -2.48 19.28
CA GLY A 65 10.52 -3.79 18.94
C GLY A 65 10.10 -4.33 17.58
N VAL A 66 9.63 -3.47 16.67
CA VAL A 66 9.29 -3.84 15.29
C VAL A 66 10.54 -3.80 14.42
N GLU A 67 10.78 -4.87 13.65
CA GLU A 67 11.77 -4.88 12.57
C GLU A 67 11.25 -4.00 11.41
N VAL A 68 11.96 -2.91 11.12
CA VAL A 68 11.63 -2.01 10.01
C VAL A 68 12.56 -2.31 8.83
N LEU A 69 11.98 -2.76 7.72
CA LEU A 69 12.68 -3.00 6.45
C LEU A 69 12.36 -1.88 5.47
N LEU A 70 13.36 -1.40 4.71
CA LEU A 70 13.16 -0.39 3.68
C LEU A 70 13.05 -1.03 2.29
N LEU A 71 11.99 -0.69 1.55
CA LEU A 71 11.73 -1.19 0.20
C LEU A 71 12.92 -0.96 -0.74
N SER A 72 13.57 0.20 -0.66
CA SER A 72 14.74 0.54 -1.47
C SER A 72 15.93 -0.37 -1.19
N GLU A 73 16.16 -0.74 0.07
CA GLU A 73 17.22 -1.66 0.48
C GLU A 73 16.92 -3.09 0.01
N LEU A 74 15.69 -3.55 0.23
CA LEU A 74 15.20 -4.85 -0.24
C LEU A 74 15.30 -4.98 -1.76
N LEU A 75 14.95 -3.92 -2.50
CA LEU A 75 15.05 -3.89 -3.95
C LEU A 75 16.50 -4.01 -4.41
N ARG A 76 17.39 -3.20 -3.84
CA ARG A 76 18.84 -3.24 -4.15
C ARG A 76 19.42 -4.63 -3.91
N GLU A 77 19.05 -5.27 -2.79
CA GLU A 77 19.52 -6.62 -2.44
C GLU A 77 18.96 -7.69 -3.39
N ALA A 78 17.68 -7.59 -3.76
CA ALA A 78 17.06 -8.50 -4.73
C ALA A 78 17.72 -8.39 -6.12
N LEU A 79 18.12 -7.19 -6.52
CA LEU A 79 18.80 -6.91 -7.80
C LEU A 79 20.24 -7.45 -7.88
N ALA A 80 20.75 -8.10 -6.84
CA ALA A 80 21.95 -8.94 -6.96
C ALA A 80 21.70 -10.18 -7.86
N SER A 81 20.44 -10.62 -7.99
CA SER A 81 20.03 -11.69 -8.90
C SER A 81 19.94 -11.20 -10.34
N GLY A 82 20.60 -11.91 -11.27
CA GLY A 82 20.47 -11.64 -12.71
C GLY A 82 19.03 -11.75 -13.21
N ALA A 83 18.24 -12.69 -12.66
CA ALA A 83 16.83 -12.84 -13.01
C ALA A 83 15.99 -11.64 -12.53
N ALA A 84 16.24 -11.16 -11.31
CA ALA A 84 15.59 -9.96 -10.77
C ALA A 84 15.89 -8.74 -11.64
N ARG A 85 17.16 -8.55 -12.04
CA ARG A 85 17.55 -7.45 -12.94
C ARG A 85 16.79 -7.50 -14.26
N VAL A 86 16.67 -8.67 -14.88
CA VAL A 86 15.90 -8.83 -16.13
C VAL A 86 14.43 -8.51 -15.94
N GLN A 87 13.81 -9.00 -14.84
CA GLN A 87 12.42 -8.71 -14.52
C GLN A 87 12.17 -7.21 -14.31
N GLY A 88 13.00 -6.54 -13.50
CA GLY A 88 12.87 -5.10 -13.23
C GLY A 88 13.04 -4.24 -14.48
N ILE A 89 14.04 -4.54 -15.31
CA ILE A 89 14.25 -3.83 -16.58
C ILE A 89 13.07 -4.05 -17.53
N SER A 90 12.57 -5.29 -17.66
CA SER A 90 11.43 -5.58 -18.53
C SER A 90 10.15 -4.87 -18.08
N ALA A 91 9.96 -4.69 -16.76
CA ALA A 91 8.80 -3.97 -16.23
C ALA A 91 8.89 -2.45 -16.43
N ALA A 92 10.11 -1.88 -16.44
CA ALA A 92 10.30 -0.44 -16.62
C ALA A 92 10.32 0.01 -18.09
N VAL A 93 10.75 -0.84 -19.02
CA VAL A 93 10.92 -0.46 -20.43
C VAL A 93 9.65 -0.72 -21.24
N ASN A 94 8.94 0.35 -21.61
CA ASN A 94 7.72 0.27 -22.42
C ASN A 94 8.03 0.47 -23.92
N ALA A 95 8.23 -0.62 -24.66
CA ALA A 95 8.49 -0.57 -26.10
C ALA A 95 7.35 0.02 -26.94
N ARG A 96 6.09 -0.06 -26.48
CA ARG A 96 4.95 0.56 -27.18
C ARG A 96 4.98 2.08 -27.09
N ARG A 97 5.51 2.63 -25.99
CA ARG A 97 5.68 4.07 -25.79
C ARG A 97 6.95 4.61 -26.47
N LEU A 98 8.06 3.87 -26.34
CA LEU A 98 9.39 4.35 -26.75
C LEU A 98 9.76 4.01 -28.20
N GLY A 99 9.09 3.01 -28.79
CA GLY A 99 9.55 2.35 -30.00
C GLY A 99 10.68 1.34 -29.71
N TYR A 100 10.78 0.31 -30.55
CA TYR A 100 11.69 -0.83 -30.30
C TYR A 100 13.16 -0.45 -30.18
N ALA A 101 13.65 0.44 -31.05
CA ALA A 101 15.05 0.84 -31.06
C ALA A 101 15.46 1.54 -29.75
N LEU A 102 14.69 2.56 -29.33
CA LEU A 102 14.99 3.27 -28.10
C LEU A 102 14.77 2.40 -26.85
N ALA A 103 13.77 1.52 -26.87
CA ALA A 103 13.56 0.55 -25.80
C ALA A 103 14.75 -0.42 -25.65
N GLN A 104 15.37 -0.81 -26.76
CA GLN A 104 16.58 -1.63 -26.75
C GLN A 104 17.76 -0.85 -26.17
N ASP A 105 18.01 0.37 -26.64
CA ASP A 105 19.09 1.24 -26.14
C ASP A 105 18.95 1.48 -24.62
N LEU A 106 17.72 1.78 -24.17
CA LEU A 106 17.41 1.93 -22.74
C LEU A 106 17.69 0.64 -21.97
N SER A 107 17.23 -0.51 -22.47
CA SER A 107 17.46 -1.80 -21.82
C SER A 107 18.95 -2.15 -21.72
N GLU A 108 19.73 -1.85 -22.76
CA GLU A 108 21.19 -2.05 -22.77
C GLU A 108 21.88 -1.17 -21.73
N TYR A 109 21.49 0.10 -21.66
CA TYR A 109 21.99 1.01 -20.64
C TYR A 109 21.66 0.52 -19.22
N LEU A 110 20.41 0.18 -18.94
CA LEU A 110 19.99 -0.30 -17.61
C LEU A 110 20.72 -1.58 -17.18
N ARG A 111 21.05 -2.47 -18.12
CA ARG A 111 21.84 -3.68 -17.82
C ARG A 111 23.26 -3.36 -17.36
N SER A 112 23.82 -2.24 -17.80
CA SER A 112 25.19 -1.80 -17.46
C SER A 112 25.30 -1.18 -16.06
N LEU A 113 24.19 -0.71 -15.49
CA LEU A 113 24.15 -0.12 -14.15
C LEU A 113 24.46 -1.17 -13.08
N ASP A 114 25.01 -0.77 -11.93
CA ASP A 114 25.09 -1.68 -10.79
C ASP A 114 23.71 -1.88 -10.14
N ALA A 115 23.63 -2.60 -9.01
CA ALA A 115 22.36 -2.86 -8.34
C ALA A 115 21.76 -1.61 -7.67
N ALA A 116 22.60 -0.70 -7.16
CA ALA A 116 22.15 0.50 -6.49
C ALA A 116 21.62 1.53 -7.50
N ASP A 117 22.36 1.75 -8.57
CA ASP A 117 21.97 2.66 -9.66
C ASP A 117 20.72 2.15 -10.38
N LEU A 118 20.62 0.83 -10.62
CA LEU A 118 19.41 0.26 -11.20
C LEU A 118 18.20 0.42 -10.27
N ALA A 119 18.34 0.15 -8.96
CA ALA A 119 17.27 0.37 -8.00
C ALA A 119 16.81 1.84 -8.00
N TYR A 120 17.77 2.77 -7.99
CA TYR A 120 17.50 4.20 -8.06
C TYR A 120 16.67 4.55 -9.29
N VAL A 121 17.09 4.13 -10.49
CA VAL A 121 16.36 4.43 -11.73
C VAL A 121 14.96 3.80 -11.74
N LEU A 122 14.81 2.58 -11.22
CA LEU A 122 13.53 1.90 -11.17
C LEU A 122 12.52 2.59 -10.23
N MET A 123 12.98 3.29 -9.19
CA MET A 123 12.12 4.04 -8.25
C MET A 123 11.96 5.52 -8.66
N CYS A 124 13.08 6.21 -8.90
CA CYS A 124 13.17 7.66 -9.13
C CYS A 124 12.91 8.08 -10.58
N GLY A 125 12.78 7.11 -11.50
CA GLY A 125 12.63 7.37 -12.92
C GLY A 125 13.88 7.97 -13.57
N MET A 126 13.78 8.22 -14.87
CA MET A 126 14.85 8.74 -15.71
C MET A 126 14.28 9.64 -16.79
N THR A 127 14.90 10.79 -17.01
CA THR A 127 14.54 11.70 -18.12
C THR A 127 15.23 11.31 -19.43
N PHE A 128 14.74 11.82 -20.55
CA PHE A 128 15.42 11.64 -21.84
C PHE A 128 16.81 12.29 -21.89
N ASP A 129 17.02 13.37 -21.12
CA ASP A 129 18.30 14.08 -21.00
C ASP A 129 19.31 13.29 -20.16
N GLU A 130 18.85 12.52 -19.17
CA GLU A 130 19.68 11.65 -18.33
C GLU A 130 20.12 10.37 -19.04
N LEU A 131 19.33 9.89 -20.02
CA LEU A 131 19.67 8.71 -20.80
C LEU A 131 20.93 9.00 -21.65
N PRO A 132 22.08 8.32 -21.42
CA PRO A 132 23.30 8.66 -22.13
C PRO A 132 23.16 8.59 -23.64
N VAL A 133 23.87 9.50 -24.32
CA VAL A 133 23.98 9.49 -25.77
C VAL A 133 25.11 8.53 -26.17
N GLY A 134 24.79 7.23 -26.28
CA GLY A 134 25.32 6.40 -27.35
C GLY A 134 26.30 5.24 -27.06
N GLY A 135 26.21 4.25 -27.96
CA GLY A 135 27.24 3.29 -28.35
C GLY A 135 26.87 2.60 -29.68
N LYS A 136 27.79 2.59 -30.67
CA LYS A 136 27.69 2.07 -32.08
C LYS A 136 26.35 2.30 -32.81
N VAL A 137 26.19 3.51 -33.36
CA VAL A 137 25.06 3.97 -34.18
C VAL A 137 23.74 3.89 -33.41
N ALA A 138 23.53 4.83 -32.48
CA ALA A 138 22.20 5.05 -31.90
C ALA A 138 21.20 5.18 -33.05
N GLN A 139 20.25 4.26 -33.11
CA GLN A 139 19.26 4.25 -34.17
C GLN A 139 18.43 5.53 -34.07
N PRO A 140 18.09 6.17 -35.19
CA PRO A 140 17.26 7.36 -35.16
C PRO A 140 15.91 7.03 -34.49
N SER A 141 15.58 7.74 -33.42
CA SER A 141 14.31 7.61 -32.69
C SER A 141 13.55 8.93 -32.75
N LEU A 142 12.39 8.93 -33.42
CA LEU A 142 11.52 10.11 -33.45
C LEU A 142 11.04 10.49 -32.04
N VAL A 143 10.74 9.50 -31.20
CA VAL A 143 10.36 9.71 -29.79
C VAL A 143 11.45 10.51 -29.08
N ARG A 144 12.70 10.06 -29.15
CA ARG A 144 13.82 10.78 -28.52
C ARG A 144 14.02 12.18 -29.10
N THR A 145 13.87 12.34 -30.42
CA THR A 145 14.02 13.65 -31.09
C THR A 145 12.94 14.65 -30.70
N MET A 146 11.72 14.18 -30.40
CA MET A 146 10.57 15.03 -30.06
C MET A 146 10.43 15.32 -28.56
N HIS A 147 11.12 14.57 -27.71
CA HIS A 147 11.13 14.78 -26.26
C HIS A 147 12.33 15.62 -25.82
N HIS A 148 12.11 16.53 -24.88
CA HIS A 148 13.11 17.47 -24.41
C HIS A 148 12.97 17.73 -22.91
N GLY A 149 14.06 18.07 -22.23
CA GLY A 149 14.02 18.58 -20.86
C GLY A 149 13.54 17.54 -19.84
N SER A 150 12.46 17.85 -19.12
CA SER A 150 11.97 17.05 -17.99
C SER A 150 11.09 15.85 -18.38
N ASP A 151 10.98 15.53 -19.67
CA ASP A 151 10.20 14.36 -20.11
C ASP A 151 10.86 13.06 -19.65
N PHE A 152 10.04 12.13 -19.16
CA PHE A 152 10.52 10.85 -18.61
C PHE A 152 10.60 9.76 -19.69
N VAL A 153 11.76 9.11 -19.77
CA VAL A 153 11.93 7.81 -20.45
C VAL A 153 11.54 6.65 -19.53
N ILE A 154 11.62 6.86 -18.22
CA ILE A 154 11.06 6.01 -17.17
C ILE A 154 10.41 6.94 -16.15
N GLU A 155 9.10 6.80 -15.93
CA GLU A 155 8.35 7.63 -15.00
C GLU A 155 8.80 7.37 -13.53
N PRO A 156 8.83 8.39 -12.65
CA PRO A 156 9.08 8.19 -11.22
C PRO A 156 7.88 7.54 -10.52
N LEU A 157 8.12 6.91 -9.36
CA LEU A 157 7.10 6.27 -8.54
C LEU A 157 6.96 6.95 -7.16
N PRO A 158 6.41 8.18 -7.10
CA PRO A 158 6.30 8.93 -5.85
C PRO A 158 5.43 8.24 -4.80
N ASN A 159 4.43 7.46 -5.22
CA ASN A 159 3.54 6.72 -4.31
C ASN A 159 4.17 5.46 -3.70
N LEU A 160 5.44 5.15 -3.99
CA LEU A 160 6.17 4.11 -3.25
C LEU A 160 6.19 4.38 -1.74
N LEU A 161 6.03 5.65 -1.33
CA LEU A 161 5.79 6.04 0.07
C LEU A 161 4.66 5.22 0.71
N PHE A 162 3.61 4.90 -0.05
CA PHE A 162 2.45 4.16 0.40
C PHE A 162 2.58 2.66 0.09
N THR A 163 3.42 1.98 0.86
CA THR A 163 3.72 0.55 0.68
C THR A 163 2.52 -0.38 0.90
N ARG A 164 1.43 0.13 1.50
CA ARG A 164 0.17 -0.60 1.73
C ARG A 164 -0.46 -1.15 0.46
N ASP A 165 -0.48 -0.36 -0.61
CA ASP A 165 -1.40 -0.65 -1.71
C ASP A 165 -0.89 -1.75 -2.64
N SER A 166 0.42 -1.82 -2.82
CA SER A 166 1.08 -2.74 -3.77
C SER A 166 1.10 -4.19 -3.31
N SER A 167 0.98 -4.43 -2.00
CA SER A 167 0.91 -5.79 -1.45
C SER A 167 0.35 -5.81 -0.03
N PHE A 168 -0.18 -6.97 0.36
CA PHE A 168 -0.53 -7.24 1.75
C PHE A 168 -0.24 -8.71 2.11
N TRP A 169 -0.12 -8.99 3.40
CA TRP A 169 0.13 -10.33 3.92
C TRP A 169 -1.11 -10.91 4.58
N ILE A 170 -1.37 -12.19 4.35
CA ILE A 170 -2.48 -12.92 4.96
C ILE A 170 -2.10 -14.41 5.15
N GLY A 171 -2.36 -14.93 6.35
CA GLY A 171 -1.80 -16.20 6.81
C GLY A 171 -0.27 -16.16 6.70
N ARG A 172 0.32 -17.19 6.10
CA ARG A 172 1.78 -17.26 5.82
C ARG A 172 2.12 -16.92 4.36
N LYS A 173 1.23 -16.19 3.69
CA LYS A 173 1.29 -15.86 2.27
C LYS A 173 1.18 -14.35 2.07
N PHE A 174 1.49 -13.89 0.85
CA PHE A 174 1.30 -12.50 0.44
C PHE A 174 0.45 -12.40 -0.81
N ALA A 175 -0.20 -11.27 -1.01
CA ALA A 175 -0.86 -10.91 -2.25
C ALA A 175 -0.06 -9.79 -2.93
N ILE A 176 0.23 -9.94 -4.22
CA ILE A 176 0.61 -8.82 -5.08
C ILE A 176 -0.68 -8.29 -5.69
N THR A 177 -0.94 -7.01 -5.47
CA THR A 177 -2.19 -6.39 -5.90
C THR A 177 -2.14 -5.99 -7.37
N SER A 178 -3.30 -5.61 -7.92
CA SER A 178 -3.42 -5.12 -9.29
C SER A 178 -3.94 -3.69 -9.23
N LEU A 179 -3.04 -2.72 -9.15
CA LEU A 179 -3.40 -1.31 -8.97
C LEU A 179 -4.21 -0.78 -10.15
N ALA A 180 -5.24 0.03 -9.87
CA ALA A 180 -6.19 0.49 -10.89
C ALA A 180 -5.60 1.55 -11.81
N LEU A 181 -4.75 2.43 -11.28
CA LEU A 181 -4.26 3.59 -12.00
C LEU A 181 -2.88 3.34 -12.67
N PRO A 182 -2.72 3.66 -13.98
CA PRO A 182 -1.52 3.35 -14.73
C PRO A 182 -0.20 3.88 -14.13
N ALA A 183 -0.23 5.05 -13.48
CA ALA A 183 0.94 5.67 -12.87
C ALA A 183 1.58 4.80 -11.78
N ARG A 184 0.80 3.91 -11.16
CA ARG A 184 1.24 3.08 -10.03
C ARG A 184 1.59 1.65 -10.38
N VAL A 185 1.22 1.17 -11.57
CA VAL A 185 1.35 -0.26 -11.97
C VAL A 185 2.76 -0.82 -11.79
N ARG A 186 3.80 0.02 -11.90
CA ARG A 186 5.19 -0.41 -11.71
C ARG A 186 5.56 -0.65 -10.24
N GLU A 187 4.83 -0.10 -9.27
CA GLU A 187 5.07 -0.32 -7.83
C GLU A 187 4.90 -1.81 -7.46
N THR A 188 3.85 -2.46 -7.97
CA THR A 188 3.62 -3.90 -7.75
C THR A 188 4.68 -4.76 -8.45
N SER A 189 5.21 -4.31 -9.59
CA SER A 189 6.30 -5.00 -10.27
C SER A 189 7.59 -5.00 -9.45
N LEU A 190 7.89 -3.91 -8.75
CA LEU A 190 9.05 -3.84 -7.84
C LEU A 190 8.82 -4.69 -6.58
N THR A 191 7.63 -4.63 -6.01
CA THR A 191 7.27 -5.43 -4.83
C THR A 191 7.31 -6.93 -5.15
N ASP A 192 6.80 -7.32 -6.32
CA ASP A 192 6.85 -8.70 -6.77
C ASP A 192 8.27 -9.20 -7.00
N LEU A 193 9.12 -8.39 -7.62
CA LEU A 193 10.53 -8.68 -7.79
C LEU A 193 11.21 -8.91 -6.43
N ILE A 194 10.93 -8.07 -5.44
CA ILE A 194 11.46 -8.21 -4.08
C ILE A 194 11.03 -9.56 -3.49
N TYR A 195 9.73 -9.86 -3.45
CA TYR A 195 9.25 -11.11 -2.84
C TYR A 195 9.71 -12.36 -3.60
N ALA A 196 9.90 -12.28 -4.92
CA ALA A 196 10.34 -13.41 -5.73
C ALA A 196 11.84 -13.73 -5.57
N HIS A 197 12.70 -12.72 -5.38
CA HIS A 197 14.16 -12.90 -5.49
C HIS A 197 14.95 -12.57 -4.23
N HIS A 198 14.38 -11.82 -3.29
CA HIS A 198 15.10 -11.45 -2.07
C HIS A 198 15.19 -12.62 -1.08
N PRO A 199 16.37 -12.92 -0.49
CA PRO A 199 16.56 -14.05 0.41
C PRO A 199 15.58 -14.14 1.58
N ARG A 200 15.14 -12.99 2.11
CA ARG A 200 14.16 -12.89 3.22
C ARG A 200 12.81 -13.55 2.91
N PHE A 201 12.40 -13.58 1.64
CA PHE A 201 11.05 -13.98 1.21
C PHE A 201 11.04 -15.27 0.37
N LEU A 202 12.20 -15.87 0.13
CA LEU A 202 12.32 -17.09 -0.66
C LEU A 202 11.46 -18.23 -0.08
N GLY A 203 10.68 -18.87 -0.95
CA GLY A 203 9.80 -19.98 -0.59
C GLY A 203 8.42 -19.58 -0.07
N VAL A 204 8.17 -18.28 0.15
CA VAL A 204 6.83 -17.80 0.48
C VAL A 204 5.93 -17.85 -0.76
N ARG A 205 4.70 -18.34 -0.59
CA ARG A 205 3.72 -18.50 -1.67
C ARG A 205 2.79 -17.29 -1.74
N ARG A 206 2.31 -16.98 -2.94
CA ARG A 206 1.25 -16.00 -3.15
C ARG A 206 -0.11 -16.57 -2.70
N ALA A 207 -0.94 -15.71 -2.11
CA ALA A 207 -2.34 -15.94 -1.78
C ALA A 207 -3.29 -15.45 -2.88
N TYR A 208 -2.79 -14.57 -3.76
CA TYR A 208 -3.54 -13.98 -4.85
C TYR A 208 -2.59 -13.74 -6.03
N GLU A 209 -2.97 -14.24 -7.20
CA GLU A 209 -2.19 -14.12 -8.44
C GLU A 209 -3.01 -13.55 -9.60
N SER A 210 -4.27 -13.19 -9.34
CA SER A 210 -5.19 -12.77 -10.39
C SER A 210 -4.95 -11.31 -10.78
N HIS A 211 -4.09 -11.09 -11.77
CA HIS A 211 -3.94 -9.77 -12.42
C HIS A 211 -5.15 -9.45 -13.34
N SER A 212 -6.29 -10.10 -13.09
CA SER A 212 -7.47 -10.07 -13.96
C SER A 212 -8.38 -8.87 -13.70
N ALA A 213 -8.32 -8.32 -12.49
CA ALA A 213 -9.20 -7.24 -12.07
C ALA A 213 -8.51 -6.40 -10.98
N PRO A 214 -8.77 -5.08 -10.91
CA PRO A 214 -8.14 -4.22 -9.92
C PRO A 214 -8.51 -4.57 -8.49
N VAL A 215 -7.48 -4.58 -7.63
CA VAL A 215 -7.51 -4.72 -6.17
C VAL A 215 -6.36 -3.87 -5.65
N GLU A 216 -6.58 -3.07 -4.61
CA GLU A 216 -5.52 -2.31 -3.92
C GLU A 216 -5.50 -2.68 -2.42
N GLY A 217 -4.31 -2.68 -1.81
CA GLY A 217 -4.15 -3.12 -0.41
C GLY A 217 -4.81 -2.22 0.63
N GLY A 218 -5.00 -0.92 0.35
CA GLY A 218 -5.78 -0.02 1.21
C GLY A 218 -7.24 -0.45 1.40
N ASP A 219 -7.82 -1.16 0.43
CA ASP A 219 -9.18 -1.68 0.54
C ASP A 219 -9.28 -2.96 1.39
N VAL A 220 -8.16 -3.61 1.72
CA VAL A 220 -8.14 -4.91 2.41
C VAL A 220 -7.86 -4.71 3.90
N LEU A 221 -8.80 -5.17 4.73
CA LEU A 221 -8.70 -5.17 6.19
C LEU A 221 -8.86 -6.58 6.74
N LEU A 222 -7.85 -7.06 7.48
CA LEU A 222 -7.94 -8.31 8.21
C LEU A 222 -8.66 -8.09 9.55
N LEU A 223 -9.99 -8.16 9.53
CA LEU A 223 -10.81 -7.89 10.73
C LEU A 223 -10.52 -8.90 11.86
N GLY A 224 -10.21 -10.13 11.51
CA GLY A 224 -9.81 -11.16 12.46
C GLY A 224 -9.44 -12.46 11.76
N PRO A 225 -9.08 -13.51 12.52
CA PRO A 225 -8.70 -14.78 11.95
C PRO A 225 -9.80 -15.33 11.02
N GLY A 226 -9.51 -15.37 9.72
CA GLY A 226 -10.43 -15.88 8.71
C GLY A 226 -11.52 -14.91 8.23
N VAL A 227 -11.53 -13.66 8.70
CA VAL A 227 -12.52 -12.63 8.34
C VAL A 227 -11.82 -11.44 7.70
N VAL A 228 -12.18 -11.13 6.46
CA VAL A 228 -11.59 -10.05 5.68
C VAL A 228 -12.67 -9.09 5.21
N ALA A 229 -12.46 -7.79 5.35
CA ALA A 229 -13.26 -6.77 4.67
C ALA A 229 -12.49 -6.25 3.45
N VAL A 230 -13.21 -6.01 2.37
CA VAL A 230 -12.68 -5.53 1.09
C VAL A 230 -13.53 -4.36 0.62
N GLY A 231 -12.96 -3.16 0.59
CA GLY A 231 -13.56 -1.99 -0.06
C GLY A 231 -13.80 -2.25 -1.55
N VAL A 232 -14.93 -1.79 -2.06
CA VAL A 232 -15.31 -1.96 -3.48
C VAL A 232 -15.72 -0.62 -4.08
N GLY A 233 -15.01 -0.21 -5.12
CA GLY A 233 -15.14 1.09 -5.78
C GLY A 233 -14.33 1.19 -7.08
N GLU A 234 -13.74 2.36 -7.33
CA GLU A 234 -12.82 2.66 -8.44
C GLU A 234 -11.48 1.92 -8.34
N ARG A 235 -10.92 1.79 -7.12
CA ARG A 235 -9.60 1.18 -6.87
C ARG A 235 -9.63 -0.35 -6.80
N THR A 236 -10.61 -0.88 -6.08
CA THR A 236 -10.89 -2.32 -6.03
C THR A 236 -12.24 -2.59 -6.66
N THR A 237 -12.25 -3.30 -7.78
CA THR A 237 -13.50 -3.57 -8.52
C THR A 237 -14.28 -4.73 -7.87
N PRO A 238 -15.60 -4.85 -8.11
CA PRO A 238 -16.37 -6.02 -7.65
C PRO A 238 -15.78 -7.36 -8.13
N ALA A 239 -15.29 -7.40 -9.38
CA ALA A 239 -14.62 -8.57 -9.93
C ALA A 239 -13.29 -8.87 -9.23
N GLY A 240 -12.55 -7.83 -8.83
CA GLY A 240 -11.33 -7.95 -8.04
C GLY A 240 -11.60 -8.51 -6.64
N ALA A 241 -12.60 -7.97 -5.95
CA ALA A 241 -13.01 -8.44 -4.63
C ALA A 241 -13.48 -9.91 -4.66
N GLU A 242 -14.27 -10.31 -5.66
CA GLU A 242 -14.69 -11.71 -5.80
C GLU A 242 -13.51 -12.64 -6.12
N ALA A 243 -12.61 -12.25 -7.02
CA ALA A 243 -11.41 -13.02 -7.36
C ALA A 243 -10.49 -13.19 -6.14
N LEU A 244 -10.35 -12.13 -5.34
CA LEU A 244 -9.60 -12.19 -4.09
C LEU A 244 -10.27 -13.17 -3.13
N ALA A 245 -11.57 -13.03 -2.87
CA ALA A 245 -12.30 -13.91 -1.95
C ALA A 245 -12.14 -15.39 -2.31
N ARG A 246 -12.28 -15.74 -3.60
CA ARG A 246 -12.06 -17.11 -4.09
C ARG A 246 -10.65 -17.61 -3.79
N SER A 247 -9.63 -16.80 -4.08
CA SER A 247 -8.23 -17.19 -3.83
C SER A 247 -7.96 -17.40 -2.34
N LEU A 248 -8.52 -16.55 -1.47
CA LEU A 248 -8.40 -16.70 -0.02
C LEU A 248 -9.10 -17.96 0.49
N PHE A 249 -10.24 -18.33 -0.07
CA PHE A 249 -10.96 -19.54 0.29
C PHE A 249 -10.28 -20.83 -0.21
N ASP A 250 -9.71 -20.80 -1.41
CA ASP A 250 -9.01 -21.96 -1.99
C ASP A 250 -7.75 -22.34 -1.20
N ASP A 251 -7.17 -21.35 -0.50
CA ASP A 251 -5.99 -21.50 0.35
C ASP A 251 -6.30 -21.61 1.85
N ASP A 252 -7.58 -21.71 2.24
CA ASP A 252 -8.05 -21.73 3.63
C ASP A 252 -7.55 -20.53 4.48
N LEU A 253 -7.36 -19.37 3.86
CA LEU A 253 -6.90 -18.13 4.50
C LEU A 253 -8.05 -17.28 5.06
N ALA A 254 -9.26 -17.48 4.53
CA ALA A 254 -10.49 -16.85 4.99
C ALA A 254 -11.64 -17.87 5.00
N HIS A 255 -12.65 -17.62 5.83
CA HIS A 255 -13.95 -18.30 5.75
C HIS A 255 -15.08 -17.32 5.39
N THR A 256 -14.88 -16.02 5.64
CA THR A 256 -15.84 -14.96 5.30
C THR A 256 -15.09 -13.76 4.70
N VAL A 257 -15.58 -13.25 3.58
CA VAL A 257 -15.16 -11.96 3.01
C VAL A 257 -16.35 -11.01 2.97
N LEU A 258 -16.20 -9.79 3.49
CA LEU A 258 -17.19 -8.73 3.45
C LEU A 258 -16.81 -7.75 2.33
N ALA A 259 -17.54 -7.76 1.23
CA ALA A 259 -17.39 -6.76 0.17
C ALA A 259 -18.17 -5.50 0.55
N VAL A 260 -17.47 -4.39 0.72
CA VAL A 260 -17.97 -3.14 1.30
C VAL A 260 -17.99 -2.07 0.21
N PRO A 261 -19.15 -1.75 -0.40
CA PRO A 261 -19.25 -0.66 -1.37
C PRO A 261 -18.87 0.66 -0.70
N ILE A 262 -17.92 1.38 -1.28
CA ILE A 262 -17.49 2.69 -0.80
C ILE A 262 -17.65 3.73 -1.92
N ALA A 263 -18.18 4.89 -1.56
CA ALA A 263 -18.18 6.05 -2.43
C ALA A 263 -16.75 6.62 -2.44
N GLN A 264 -16.00 6.30 -3.49
CA GLN A 264 -14.63 6.77 -3.62
C GLN A 264 -14.61 8.20 -4.15
N GLU A 265 -14.24 9.12 -3.27
CA GLU A 265 -13.93 10.52 -3.57
C GLU A 265 -12.45 10.76 -3.23
N ARG A 266 -11.89 11.92 -3.60
CA ARG A 266 -10.46 12.22 -3.35
C ARG A 266 -10.04 12.11 -1.86
N ALA A 267 -10.97 12.24 -0.90
CA ALA A 267 -10.71 12.09 0.54
C ALA A 267 -11.07 10.71 1.12
N SER A 268 -11.62 9.81 0.30
CA SER A 268 -12.10 8.47 0.68
C SER A 268 -11.68 7.44 -0.37
N MET A 269 -10.38 7.37 -0.66
CA MET A 269 -9.87 6.57 -1.78
C MET A 269 -9.98 5.06 -1.55
N HIS A 270 -9.92 4.61 -0.30
CA HIS A 270 -9.95 3.21 0.09
C HIS A 270 -10.76 2.99 1.37
N LEU A 271 -11.06 1.74 1.70
CA LEU A 271 -11.78 1.42 2.95
C LEU A 271 -10.99 1.83 4.21
N ASP A 272 -9.66 1.71 4.19
CA ASP A 272 -8.81 2.06 5.33
C ASP A 272 -8.63 3.57 5.55
N THR A 273 -9.08 4.41 4.61
CA THR A 273 -9.09 5.86 4.83
C THR A 273 -10.32 6.28 5.63
N VAL A 274 -11.32 5.41 5.77
CA VAL A 274 -12.60 5.73 6.44
C VAL A 274 -12.93 4.78 7.59
N CYS A 275 -12.25 3.63 7.70
CA CYS A 275 -12.43 2.64 8.76
C CYS A 275 -11.15 1.81 8.96
N THR A 276 -10.59 1.78 10.17
CA THR A 276 -9.47 0.87 10.51
C THR A 276 -9.65 0.22 11.87
N MET A 277 -9.17 -1.02 12.01
CA MET A 277 -9.15 -1.75 13.28
C MET A 277 -8.07 -1.18 14.21
N VAL A 278 -8.44 -0.90 15.46
CA VAL A 278 -7.55 -0.35 16.50
C VAL A 278 -7.40 -1.27 17.72
N ASP A 279 -8.34 -2.20 17.89
CA ASP A 279 -8.32 -3.26 18.90
C ASP A 279 -9.01 -4.53 18.34
N THR A 280 -9.03 -5.62 19.08
CA THR A 280 -9.66 -6.89 18.67
C THR A 280 -11.17 -6.80 18.46
N ASP A 281 -11.82 -5.80 19.05
CA ASP A 281 -13.26 -5.55 18.96
C ASP A 281 -13.59 -4.08 18.65
N ALA A 282 -12.64 -3.29 18.12
CA ALA A 282 -12.84 -1.87 17.86
C ALA A 282 -12.26 -1.38 16.54
N VAL A 283 -13.00 -0.48 15.89
CA VAL A 283 -12.58 0.31 14.76
C VAL A 283 -12.63 1.80 15.08
N VAL A 284 -11.73 2.57 14.48
CA VAL A 284 -11.91 4.02 14.27
C VAL A 284 -12.59 4.22 12.92
N MET A 285 -13.64 5.03 12.86
CA MET A 285 -14.46 5.20 11.66
C MET A 285 -14.92 6.64 11.46
N TYR A 286 -14.95 7.07 10.20
CA TYR A 286 -15.46 8.38 9.81
C TYR A 286 -16.99 8.47 10.02
N PRO A 287 -17.49 9.37 10.89
CA PRO A 287 -18.90 9.36 11.29
C PRO A 287 -19.87 9.54 10.13
N ALA A 288 -19.51 10.30 9.09
CA ALA A 288 -20.43 10.60 7.98
C ALA A 288 -20.79 9.37 7.13
N ILE A 289 -20.00 8.30 7.19
CA ILE A 289 -20.28 7.05 6.45
C ILE A 289 -20.81 5.93 7.34
N GLN A 290 -20.77 6.09 8.67
CA GLN A 290 -21.03 5.01 9.62
C GLN A 290 -22.38 4.32 9.38
N ASP A 291 -23.44 5.10 9.15
CA ASP A 291 -24.81 4.60 8.98
C ASP A 291 -25.13 4.18 7.53
N SER A 292 -24.32 4.59 6.56
CA SER A 292 -24.51 4.29 5.13
C SER A 292 -23.65 3.13 4.64
N LEU A 293 -22.57 2.81 5.35
CA LEU A 293 -21.66 1.74 4.99
C LEU A 293 -22.34 0.38 5.17
N SER A 294 -22.31 -0.41 4.11
CA SER A 294 -22.95 -1.73 4.05
C SER A 294 -21.98 -2.80 3.56
N ALA A 295 -22.33 -4.06 3.76
CA ALA A 295 -21.53 -5.19 3.29
C ALA A 295 -22.37 -6.25 2.60
N PHE A 296 -21.82 -6.78 1.51
CA PHE A 296 -22.18 -8.07 0.94
C PHE A 296 -21.26 -9.14 1.51
N THR A 297 -21.82 -10.13 2.17
CA THR A 297 -21.10 -11.27 2.73
C THR A 297 -20.88 -12.33 1.66
N ILE A 298 -19.62 -12.64 1.39
CA ILE A 298 -19.15 -13.71 0.52
C ILE A 298 -18.66 -14.85 1.41
N ARG A 299 -19.14 -16.08 1.14
CA ARG A 299 -18.69 -17.31 1.81
C ARG A 299 -18.44 -18.42 0.80
N ARG A 300 -17.57 -19.37 1.15
CA ARG A 300 -17.37 -20.60 0.38
C ARG A 300 -18.61 -21.50 0.44
N ASN A 301 -18.99 -22.10 -0.69
CA ASN A 301 -19.98 -23.17 -0.75
C ASN A 301 -19.50 -24.30 -1.69
N ASP A 302 -20.23 -25.42 -1.76
CA ASP A 302 -19.86 -26.59 -2.57
C ASP A 302 -19.72 -26.29 -4.08
N GLY A 303 -20.31 -25.19 -4.56
CA GLY A 303 -20.26 -24.75 -5.97
C GLY A 303 -19.34 -23.55 -6.25
N GLY A 304 -18.52 -23.14 -5.28
CA GLY A 304 -17.66 -21.96 -5.36
C GLY A 304 -17.93 -20.98 -4.22
N VAL A 305 -18.66 -19.89 -4.52
CA VAL A 305 -18.99 -18.86 -3.52
C VAL A 305 -20.49 -18.57 -3.49
N SER A 306 -21.02 -18.28 -2.31
CA SER A 306 -22.33 -17.67 -2.11
C SER A 306 -22.15 -16.22 -1.69
N ILE A 307 -22.97 -15.32 -2.25
CA ILE A 307 -23.00 -13.91 -1.91
C ILE A 307 -24.39 -13.59 -1.35
N SER A 308 -24.42 -12.98 -0.17
CA SER A 308 -25.65 -12.56 0.53
C SER A 308 -25.46 -11.15 1.12
N GLY A 309 -26.48 -10.33 1.16
CA GLY A 309 -26.40 -8.94 1.66
C GLY A 309 -27.36 -8.03 0.88
N SER A 310 -27.57 -6.76 1.21
CA SER A 310 -26.74 -5.74 1.88
C SER A 310 -27.14 -5.48 3.34
N ALA A 311 -26.25 -5.75 4.30
CA ALA A 311 -26.44 -5.46 5.73
C ALA A 311 -25.53 -4.31 6.20
N PRO A 312 -25.86 -3.59 7.30
CA PRO A 312 -24.96 -2.58 7.87
C PRO A 312 -23.57 -3.17 8.14
N PHE A 313 -22.51 -2.46 7.73
CA PHE A 313 -21.15 -3.01 7.76
C PHE A 313 -20.70 -3.43 9.17
N VAL A 314 -20.97 -2.59 10.17
CA VAL A 314 -20.57 -2.84 11.57
C VAL A 314 -21.22 -4.11 12.13
N GLU A 315 -22.50 -4.33 11.82
CA GLU A 315 -23.25 -5.51 12.24
C GLU A 315 -22.73 -6.76 11.51
N ALA A 316 -22.57 -6.69 10.19
CA ALA A 316 -22.04 -7.78 9.39
C ALA A 316 -20.60 -8.17 9.79
N ALA A 317 -19.78 -7.19 10.16
CA ALA A 317 -18.44 -7.40 10.69
C ALA A 317 -18.46 -8.12 12.04
N ALA A 318 -19.26 -7.64 12.99
CA ALA A 318 -19.41 -8.29 14.30
C ALA A 318 -19.89 -9.75 14.18
N ASP A 319 -20.91 -9.99 13.36
CA ASP A 319 -21.44 -11.32 13.07
C ASP A 319 -20.39 -12.24 12.43
N ALA A 320 -19.64 -11.72 11.44
CA ALA A 320 -18.60 -12.49 10.75
C ALA A 320 -17.43 -12.84 11.67
N MET A 321 -17.06 -11.94 12.58
CA MET A 321 -16.03 -12.13 13.60
C MET A 321 -16.49 -13.00 14.78
N GLY A 322 -17.80 -13.23 14.93
CA GLY A 322 -18.36 -13.99 16.04
C GLY A 322 -18.32 -13.25 17.38
N ILE A 323 -18.33 -11.91 17.35
CA ILE A 323 -18.35 -11.06 18.55
C ILE A 323 -19.73 -10.42 18.74
N GLY A 324 -20.09 -10.11 19.98
CA GLY A 324 -21.42 -9.54 20.28
C GLY A 324 -21.62 -8.12 19.73
N LYS A 325 -20.54 -7.34 19.58
CA LYS A 325 -20.56 -5.98 19.04
C LYS A 325 -19.16 -5.57 18.60
N LEU A 326 -19.05 -4.96 17.42
CA LEU A 326 -17.87 -4.19 17.02
C LEU A 326 -18.03 -2.76 17.56
N ARG A 327 -17.10 -2.31 18.39
CA ARG A 327 -17.07 -0.93 18.91
C ARG A 327 -16.63 0.00 17.80
N VAL A 328 -17.33 1.11 17.66
CA VAL A 328 -16.98 2.18 16.72
C VAL A 328 -16.56 3.38 17.54
N ILE A 329 -15.34 3.85 17.31
CA ILE A 329 -14.80 5.10 17.84
C ILE A 329 -14.87 6.11 16.70
N ASP A 330 -15.76 7.08 16.82
CA ASP A 330 -15.92 8.09 15.78
C ASP A 330 -14.87 9.21 15.90
N THR A 331 -14.54 9.89 14.80
CA THR A 331 -13.51 10.94 14.73
C THR A 331 -14.01 12.33 15.09
N GLY A 332 -15.04 12.44 15.93
CA GLY A 332 -15.67 13.72 16.28
C GLY A 332 -17.08 13.84 15.72
N LEU A 333 -18.00 14.33 16.56
CA LEU A 333 -19.38 14.60 16.15
C LEU A 333 -19.58 15.98 15.51
N ASP A 334 -18.60 16.89 15.67
CA ASP A 334 -18.61 18.17 14.96
C ASP A 334 -18.28 17.93 13.48
N PRO A 335 -19.22 18.20 12.54
CA PRO A 335 -19.03 17.82 11.13
C PRO A 335 -17.80 18.47 10.49
N VAL A 336 -17.49 19.72 10.86
CA VAL A 336 -16.35 20.46 10.28
C VAL A 336 -15.03 19.87 10.75
N THR A 337 -14.92 19.53 12.04
CA THR A 337 -13.73 18.89 12.60
C THR A 337 -13.55 17.50 12.02
N ALA A 338 -14.62 16.69 11.96
CA ALA A 338 -14.59 15.35 11.39
C ALA A 338 -14.16 15.35 9.91
N GLU A 339 -14.67 16.27 9.09
CA GLU A 339 -14.29 16.40 7.68
C GLU A 339 -12.81 16.80 7.52
N ARG A 340 -12.30 17.68 8.39
CA ARG A 340 -10.90 18.10 8.37
C ARG A 340 -9.96 16.99 8.80
N GLU A 341 -10.26 16.29 9.89
CA GLU A 341 -9.42 15.19 10.35
C GLU A 341 -9.52 13.98 9.40
N GLN A 342 -10.67 13.74 8.78
CA GLN A 342 -10.79 12.78 7.67
C GLN A 342 -9.88 13.14 6.50
N TRP A 343 -9.85 14.43 6.11
CA TRP A 343 -8.95 14.91 5.06
C TRP A 343 -7.47 14.72 5.42
N ASP A 344 -7.14 14.78 6.71
CA ASP A 344 -5.81 14.60 7.26
C ASP A 344 -5.54 13.14 7.74
N ASP A 345 -6.26 12.17 7.16
CA ASP A 345 -6.08 10.73 7.38
C ASP A 345 -6.28 10.26 8.85
N GLY A 346 -7.16 10.91 9.60
CA GLY A 346 -7.49 10.59 11.00
C GLY A 346 -7.97 9.17 11.23
N ASN A 347 -8.62 8.57 10.22
CA ASN A 347 -9.10 7.21 10.27
C ASN A 347 -8.06 6.16 9.82
N ASN A 348 -6.90 6.57 9.33
CA ASN A 348 -5.87 5.68 8.75
C ASN A 348 -4.76 5.34 9.77
N THR A 349 -5.15 4.83 10.93
CA THR A 349 -4.21 4.52 12.02
C THR A 349 -3.52 3.16 11.82
N LEU A 350 -2.26 3.03 12.25
CA LEU A 350 -1.52 1.77 12.22
C LEU A 350 -1.50 1.12 13.61
N ALA A 351 -2.18 -0.01 13.78
CA ALA A 351 -2.09 -0.79 15.02
C ALA A 351 -0.73 -1.51 15.14
N LEU A 352 -0.04 -1.32 16.27
CA LEU A 352 1.19 -2.04 16.66
C LEU A 352 0.90 -3.25 17.54
N ALA A 353 -0.19 -3.20 18.28
CA ALA A 353 -0.74 -4.27 19.11
C ALA A 353 -2.22 -3.92 19.37
N PRO A 354 -3.02 -4.85 19.93
CA PRO A 354 -4.39 -4.51 20.33
C PRO A 354 -4.40 -3.33 21.30
N GLY A 355 -5.12 -2.26 20.96
CA GLY A 355 -5.21 -1.05 21.77
C GLY A 355 -3.97 -0.16 21.73
N VAL A 356 -3.04 -0.34 20.79
CA VAL A 356 -1.86 0.53 20.60
C VAL A 356 -1.71 0.91 19.14
N VAL A 357 -1.86 2.19 18.81
CA VAL A 357 -1.87 2.69 17.43
C VAL A 357 -0.86 3.81 17.20
N VAL A 358 -0.39 3.95 15.96
CA VAL A 358 0.32 5.14 15.47
C VAL A 358 -0.66 6.00 14.69
N ALA A 359 -0.71 7.29 14.98
CA ALA A 359 -1.58 8.26 14.35
C ALA A 359 -0.84 9.59 14.12
N TYR A 360 -1.39 10.47 13.29
CA TYR A 360 -0.82 11.81 13.12
C TYR A 360 -1.19 12.74 14.26
N GLU A 361 -0.21 13.53 14.72
CA GLU A 361 -0.37 14.47 15.86
C GLU A 361 -1.43 15.54 15.62
N ARG A 362 -1.70 15.86 14.35
CA ARG A 362 -2.64 16.91 13.95
C ARG A 362 -4.12 16.54 14.12
N ASN A 363 -4.44 15.25 14.26
CA ASN A 363 -5.81 14.75 14.42
C ASN A 363 -6.18 14.71 15.90
N VAL A 364 -6.24 15.91 16.50
CA VAL A 364 -6.32 16.10 17.96
C VAL A 364 -7.59 15.49 18.55
N GLU A 365 -8.74 15.67 17.91
CA GLU A 365 -10.03 15.15 18.42
C GLU A 365 -10.08 13.62 18.27
N THR A 366 -9.67 13.08 17.12
CA THR A 366 -9.58 11.63 16.91
C THR A 366 -8.64 10.98 17.92
N ASN A 367 -7.46 11.55 18.14
CA ASN A 367 -6.49 11.02 19.11
C ASN A 367 -7.06 11.04 20.53
N ALA A 368 -7.72 12.13 20.95
CA ALA A 368 -8.35 12.21 22.27
C ALA A 368 -9.44 11.14 22.45
N ARG A 369 -10.28 10.90 21.43
CA ARG A 369 -11.33 9.88 21.48
C ARG A 369 -10.81 8.45 21.53
N LEU A 370 -9.71 8.19 20.81
CA LEU A 370 -9.00 6.92 20.90
C LEU A 370 -8.50 6.69 22.33
N GLU A 371 -7.84 7.69 22.92
CA GLU A 371 -7.33 7.64 24.30
C GLU A 371 -8.44 7.46 25.34
N GLU A 372 -9.55 8.21 25.22
CA GLU A 372 -10.74 8.06 26.07
C GLU A 372 -11.38 6.66 25.95
N SER A 373 -11.23 6.03 24.79
CA SER A 373 -11.69 4.67 24.51
C SER A 373 -10.70 3.58 24.95
N GLY A 374 -9.60 3.96 25.61
CA GLY A 374 -8.59 3.05 26.15
C GLY A 374 -7.51 2.63 25.17
N VAL A 375 -7.38 3.30 24.02
CA VAL A 375 -6.34 3.04 23.01
C VAL A 375 -5.13 3.95 23.28
N GLU A 376 -3.93 3.38 23.38
CA GLU A 376 -2.67 4.13 23.42
C GLU A 376 -2.37 4.70 22.03
N VAL A 377 -2.24 6.03 21.93
CA VAL A 377 -1.92 6.72 20.67
C VAL A 377 -0.47 7.18 20.66
N LEU A 378 0.29 6.70 19.69
CA LEU A 378 1.66 7.13 19.38
C LEU A 378 1.60 8.18 18.27
N ALA A 379 1.47 9.45 18.68
CA ALA A 379 1.38 10.57 17.76
C ALA A 379 2.73 10.84 17.07
N ILE A 380 2.72 10.96 15.74
CA ILE A 380 3.87 11.36 14.93
C ILE A 380 3.58 12.63 14.11
N SER A 381 4.62 13.39 13.81
CA SER A 381 4.52 14.55 12.93
C SER A 381 4.36 14.13 11.47
N ALA A 382 3.54 14.86 10.71
CA ALA A 382 3.19 14.53 9.33
C ALA A 382 2.85 15.77 8.51
N SER A 383 3.58 16.87 8.73
CA SER A 383 3.34 18.11 8.00
C SER A 383 3.63 17.94 6.51
N GLU A 384 4.61 17.10 6.15
CA GLU A 384 4.94 16.79 4.76
C GLU A 384 4.45 15.41 4.35
N LEU A 385 4.49 14.41 5.24
CA LEU A 385 4.00 13.06 4.93
C LEU A 385 2.50 13.03 4.58
N GLY A 386 1.69 13.85 5.27
CA GLY A 386 0.25 13.94 5.00
C GLY A 386 -0.08 14.59 3.65
N THR A 387 0.87 15.25 2.97
CA THR A 387 0.61 15.92 1.68
C THR A 387 0.31 14.96 0.53
N GLY A 388 0.69 13.69 0.67
CA GLY A 388 0.38 12.63 -0.28
C GLY A 388 -0.97 11.94 -0.04
N ARG A 389 -1.77 12.39 0.95
CA ARG A 389 -3.04 11.78 1.37
C ARG A 389 -2.93 10.30 1.76
N GLY A 390 -2.15 10.05 2.80
CA GLY A 390 -2.11 8.76 3.45
C GLY A 390 -1.60 8.88 4.88
N GLY A 391 -2.17 8.07 5.76
CA GLY A 391 -1.76 7.96 7.16
C GLY A 391 -0.63 6.94 7.41
N PRO A 392 -0.31 6.69 8.69
CA PRO A 392 0.66 5.66 9.08
C PRO A 392 0.35 4.25 8.54
N ARG A 393 -0.94 3.90 8.35
CA ARG A 393 -1.32 2.60 7.78
C ARG A 393 -1.02 2.53 6.28
N CYS A 394 -1.29 3.58 5.51
CA CYS A 394 -0.94 3.67 4.09
C CYS A 394 0.57 3.55 3.84
N MET A 395 1.38 4.16 4.72
CA MET A 395 2.84 4.12 4.60
C MET A 395 3.48 2.77 4.98
N SER A 396 2.69 1.82 5.49
CA SER A 396 3.22 0.57 6.06
C SER A 396 2.63 -0.68 5.42
N CYS A 397 3.49 -1.66 5.15
CA CYS A 397 3.11 -3.02 4.78
C CYS A 397 3.58 -4.01 5.87
N PRO A 398 2.72 -4.36 6.85
CA PRO A 398 2.99 -5.41 7.83
C PRO A 398 3.27 -6.73 7.14
N ILE A 399 4.42 -7.33 7.42
CA ILE A 399 4.84 -8.62 6.87
C ILE A 399 4.89 -9.72 7.94
N SER A 400 4.83 -9.33 9.22
CA SER A 400 4.82 -10.23 10.36
C SER A 400 4.03 -9.60 11.51
N ARG A 401 2.93 -10.26 11.90
CA ARG A 401 2.14 -9.98 13.11
C ARG A 401 1.95 -11.27 13.90
N ASP A 402 1.91 -11.18 15.22
CA ASP A 402 1.46 -12.28 16.06
C ASP A 402 0.02 -12.66 15.65
N LEU A 403 -0.23 -13.95 15.48
CA LEU A 403 -1.54 -14.45 15.11
C LEU A 403 -2.50 -14.34 16.29
N LEU A 404 -3.74 -13.92 16.03
CA LEU A 404 -4.83 -13.93 16.99
C LEU A 404 -5.68 -15.20 16.90
#